data_AF-A0A0U3P890-F1
#
_entry.id   AF-A0A0U3P890-F1
#
_cell.length_a   1.000
_cell.length_b   1.000
_cell.length_c   1.000
_cell.angle_alpha   90.00
_cell.angle_beta   90.00
_cell.angle_gamma   90.00
#
_symmetry.space_group_name_H-M   'P 1'
#
loop_
_entity.id
_entity.type
_entity.pdbx_description
1 polymer ?
#
loop_
_entity_poly.entity_id
_entity_poly.type
_entity_poly.pdbx_seq_one_letter_code
_entity_poly.pdbx_strand_id
1 'polypeptide(L)'
;MFFLIDIPDISNNLFPNLTTLISHIIATGVILLAVVKWVWKPFKKSLNDRTEYIDSTIKNAENSKLEAQNLEDQRKILLEDARKEAKSIIEDARISSMKLKDKLILETHEHCERLKDETESDIQRNRLRLQQETKKEVVEVAKLIAEKVIAQNIDIKIDEKMVDSFINEVRGNY
;
A
#
# COMPACT_ATOMS: atom_id res chain seq x y z
N MET A 1 -119.55 -24.08 -20.83
CA MET A 1 -118.66 -25.28 -20.74
C MET A 1 -118.69 -25.90 -22.13
N PHE A 2 -117.71 -25.75 -23.02
CA PHE A 2 -116.25 -25.82 -22.88
C PHE A 2 -115.62 -24.92 -23.98
N PHE A 3 -114.56 -24.19 -23.65
CA PHE A 3 -113.75 -23.41 -24.60
C PHE A 3 -112.96 -24.38 -25.49
N LEU A 4 -113.14 -24.32 -26.81
CA LEU A 4 -112.19 -24.92 -27.77
C LEU A 4 -111.29 -23.79 -28.27
N ILE A 5 -110.12 -23.69 -27.66
CA ILE A 5 -109.00 -22.90 -28.16
C ILE A 5 -108.39 -23.75 -29.27
N ASP A 6 -108.42 -23.27 -30.51
CA ASP A 6 -107.64 -23.85 -31.59
C ASP A 6 -106.16 -23.83 -31.19
N ILE A 7 -105.58 -25.01 -31.03
CA ILE A 7 -104.15 -25.17 -30.73
C ILE A 7 -103.41 -24.72 -31.99
N PRO A 8 -102.56 -23.67 -31.95
CA PRO A 8 -101.77 -23.29 -33.11
C PRO A 8 -100.91 -24.48 -33.54
N ASP A 9 -100.80 -24.70 -34.85
CA ASP A 9 -100.12 -25.85 -35.44
C ASP A 9 -98.60 -25.77 -35.20
N ILE A 10 -98.14 -26.26 -34.04
CA ILE A 10 -96.74 -26.18 -33.58
C ILE A 10 -95.85 -27.15 -34.40
N SER A 11 -96.43 -28.12 -35.11
CA SER A 11 -95.73 -29.17 -35.85
C SER A 11 -94.77 -28.63 -36.92
N ASN A 12 -95.16 -27.55 -37.62
CA ASN A 12 -94.33 -26.93 -38.67
C ASN A 12 -93.14 -26.11 -38.13
N ASN A 13 -93.10 -25.82 -36.83
CA ASN A 13 -92.00 -25.14 -36.14
C ASN A 13 -91.22 -26.06 -35.20
N LEU A 14 -91.63 -27.33 -35.07
CA LEU A 14 -90.99 -28.32 -34.20
C LEU A 14 -89.74 -28.94 -34.84
N PHE A 15 -89.68 -28.99 -36.17
CA PHE A 15 -88.48 -29.35 -36.93
C PHE A 15 -87.86 -28.09 -37.55
N PRO A 16 -86.54 -27.89 -37.43
CA PRO A 16 -85.89 -26.77 -38.10
C PRO A 16 -86.08 -26.92 -39.62
N ASN A 17 -86.52 -25.85 -40.27
CA ASN A 17 -86.53 -25.76 -41.73
C ASN A 17 -85.15 -26.16 -42.27
N LEU A 18 -85.07 -27.02 -43.30
CA LEU A 18 -83.78 -27.49 -43.83
C LEU A 18 -82.85 -26.32 -44.18
N THR A 19 -83.40 -25.20 -44.63
CA THR A 19 -82.67 -23.96 -44.92
C THR A 19 -81.99 -23.37 -43.69
N THR A 20 -82.66 -23.34 -42.52
CA THR A 20 -82.07 -22.78 -41.29
C THR A 20 -81.03 -23.73 -40.70
N LEU A 21 -81.20 -25.04 -40.86
CA LEU A 21 -80.20 -26.03 -40.45
C LEU A 21 -78.93 -25.92 -41.30
N ILE A 22 -79.08 -25.79 -42.62
CA ILE A 22 -77.95 -25.58 -43.55
C ILE A 22 -77.24 -24.25 -43.25
N SER A 23 -77.97 -23.16 -42.99
CA SER A 23 -77.36 -21.87 -42.65
C SER A 23 -76.58 -21.92 -41.34
N HIS A 24 -77.08 -22.64 -40.33
CA HIS A 24 -76.36 -22.84 -39.06
C HIS A 24 -75.09 -23.66 -39.22
N ILE A 25 -75.11 -24.72 -40.05
CA ILE A 25 -73.93 -25.53 -40.34
C ILE A 25 -72.86 -24.68 -41.05
N ILE A 26 -73.27 -23.88 -42.04
CA ILE A 26 -72.37 -22.97 -42.75
C ILE A 26 -71.79 -21.93 -41.80
N ALA A 27 -72.62 -21.28 -40.98
CA ALA A 27 -72.17 -20.30 -40.00
C ALA A 27 -71.19 -20.90 -38.98
N THR A 28 -71.49 -22.10 -38.47
CA THR A 28 -70.62 -22.84 -37.54
C THR A 28 -69.29 -23.20 -38.21
N GLY A 29 -69.31 -23.64 -39.46
CA GLY A 29 -68.10 -23.93 -40.24
C GLY A 29 -67.23 -22.69 -40.46
N VAL A 30 -67.83 -21.55 -40.81
CA VAL A 30 -67.12 -20.28 -40.99
C VAL A 30 -66.47 -19.82 -39.67
N ILE A 31 -67.20 -19.89 -38.56
CA ILE A 31 -66.66 -19.57 -37.22
C ILE A 31 -65.51 -20.51 -36.86
N LEU A 32 -65.67 -21.82 -37.09
CA LEU A 32 -64.64 -22.80 -36.79
C LEU A 32 -63.36 -22.55 -37.59
N LEU A 33 -63.48 -22.22 -38.88
CA LEU A 33 -62.35 -21.82 -39.71
C LEU A 33 -61.68 -20.53 -39.22
N ALA A 34 -62.46 -19.53 -38.80
CA ALA A 34 -61.93 -18.29 -38.22
C ALA A 34 -61.17 -18.56 -36.92
N VAL A 35 -61.70 -19.41 -36.02
CA VAL A 35 -61.05 -19.78 -34.76
C VAL A 35 -59.77 -20.58 -35.00
N VAL A 36 -59.79 -21.57 -35.88
CA VAL A 36 -58.58 -22.36 -36.20
C VAL A 36 -57.51 -21.46 -36.84
N LYS A 37 -57.89 -20.53 -37.72
CA LYS A 37 -56.93 -19.62 -38.36
C LYS A 37 -56.38 -18.56 -37.41
N TRP A 38 -57.20 -17.96 -36.56
CA TRP A 38 -56.81 -16.82 -35.73
C TRP A 38 -56.42 -17.16 -34.29
N VAL A 39 -57.01 -18.17 -33.66
CA VAL A 39 -56.78 -18.49 -32.24
C VAL A 39 -55.69 -19.56 -32.06
N TRP A 40 -55.56 -20.50 -33.00
CA TRP A 40 -54.59 -21.60 -32.87
C TRP A 40 -53.13 -21.11 -32.80
N LYS A 41 -52.78 -20.14 -33.65
CA LYS A 41 -51.43 -19.56 -33.72
C LYS A 41 -51.02 -18.83 -32.42
N PRO A 42 -51.79 -17.86 -31.87
CA PRO A 42 -51.44 -17.20 -30.62
C PRO A 42 -51.51 -18.15 -29.41
N PHE A 43 -52.41 -19.14 -29.41
CA PHE A 43 -52.50 -20.12 -28.32
C PHE A 43 -51.24 -20.99 -28.24
N LYS A 44 -50.80 -21.56 -29.36
CA LYS A 44 -49.57 -22.35 -29.42
C LYS A 44 -48.33 -21.49 -29.10
N LYS A 45 -48.31 -20.25 -29.57
CA LYS A 45 -47.24 -19.30 -29.26
C LYS A 45 -47.14 -19.07 -27.75
N SER A 46 -48.24 -18.78 -27.06
CA SER A 46 -48.25 -18.57 -25.60
C SER A 46 -47.73 -19.78 -24.81
N LEU A 47 -48.06 -21.00 -25.24
CA LEU A 47 -47.53 -22.22 -24.62
C LEU A 47 -46.03 -22.37 -24.85
N ASN A 48 -45.56 -22.17 -26.08
CA ASN A 48 -44.14 -22.22 -26.40
C ASN A 48 -43.34 -21.15 -25.64
N ASP A 49 -43.83 -19.91 -25.61
CA ASP A 49 -43.19 -18.80 -24.91
C ASP A 49 -43.06 -19.12 -23.40
N ARG A 50 -44.08 -19.77 -22.79
CA ARG A 50 -44.02 -20.23 -21.40
C ARG A 50 -42.99 -21.33 -21.19
N THR A 51 -42.95 -22.34 -22.07
CA THR A 51 -41.96 -23.42 -21.98
C THR A 51 -40.55 -22.87 -22.14
N GLU A 52 -40.31 -22.01 -23.12
CA GLU A 52 -39.01 -21.38 -23.36
C GLU A 52 -38.59 -20.47 -22.20
N TYR A 53 -39.52 -19.73 -21.62
CA TYR A 53 -39.26 -18.93 -20.41
C TYR A 53 -38.85 -19.79 -19.21
N ILE A 54 -39.55 -20.90 -18.97
CA ILE A 54 -39.22 -21.82 -17.87
C ILE A 54 -37.86 -22.46 -18.10
N ASP A 55 -37.62 -23.00 -19.30
CA ASP A 55 -36.36 -23.66 -19.64
C ASP A 55 -35.17 -22.69 -19.56
N SER A 56 -35.33 -21.46 -20.06
CA SER A 56 -34.29 -20.44 -19.96
C SER A 56 -34.04 -20.00 -18.53
N THR A 57 -35.09 -19.86 -17.71
CA THR A 57 -34.94 -19.52 -16.29
C THR A 57 -34.21 -20.61 -15.52
N ILE A 58 -34.55 -21.89 -15.75
CA ILE A 58 -33.88 -23.03 -15.12
C ILE A 58 -32.41 -23.09 -15.55
N LYS A 59 -32.11 -23.00 -16.85
CA LYS A 59 -30.74 -22.97 -17.35
C LYS A 59 -29.94 -21.80 -16.80
N ASN A 60 -30.53 -20.62 -16.70
CA ASN A 60 -29.87 -19.46 -16.13
C ASN A 60 -29.59 -19.65 -14.63
N ALA A 61 -30.52 -20.25 -13.88
CA ALA A 61 -30.32 -20.57 -12.48
C ALA A 61 -29.22 -21.61 -12.26
N GLU A 62 -29.19 -22.67 -13.09
CA GLU A 62 -28.12 -23.68 -13.06
C GLU A 62 -26.75 -23.09 -13.41
N ASN A 63 -26.68 -22.29 -14.47
CA ASN A 63 -25.45 -21.60 -14.87
C ASN A 63 -24.96 -20.63 -13.80
N SER A 64 -25.85 -19.84 -13.21
CA SER A 64 -25.51 -18.90 -12.13
C SER A 64 -25.00 -19.64 -10.89
N LYS A 65 -25.60 -20.79 -10.56
CA LYS A 65 -25.12 -21.64 -9.45
C LYS A 65 -23.73 -22.21 -9.74
N LEU A 66 -23.49 -22.70 -10.96
CA LEU A 66 -22.19 -23.24 -11.36
C LEU A 66 -21.11 -22.15 -11.40
N GLU A 67 -21.44 -20.96 -11.90
CA GLU A 67 -20.55 -19.80 -11.88
C GLU A 67 -20.22 -19.38 -10.44
N ALA A 68 -21.22 -19.35 -9.55
CA ALA A 68 -21.01 -19.04 -8.14
C ALA A 68 -20.09 -20.07 -7.46
N GLN A 69 -20.25 -21.36 -7.74
CA GLN A 69 -19.37 -22.42 -7.23
C GLN A 69 -17.94 -22.25 -7.75
N ASN A 70 -17.77 -22.02 -9.05
CA ASN A 70 -16.46 -21.79 -9.65
C ASN A 70 -15.77 -20.56 -9.05
N LEU A 71 -16.51 -19.46 -8.85
CA LEU A 71 -16.01 -18.25 -8.21
C LEU A 71 -15.61 -18.52 -6.75
N GLU A 72 -16.39 -19.31 -6.01
CA GLU A 72 -16.05 -19.68 -4.63
C GLU A 72 -14.75 -20.48 -4.57
N ASP A 73 -14.56 -21.44 -5.47
CA ASP A 73 -13.33 -22.25 -5.53
C ASP A 73 -12.12 -21.40 -5.95
N GLN A 74 -12.27 -20.52 -6.94
CA GLN A 74 -11.23 -19.56 -7.30
C GLN A 74 -10.88 -18.63 -6.13
N ARG A 75 -11.88 -18.18 -5.38
CA ARG A 75 -11.67 -17.34 -4.18
C ARG A 75 -10.91 -18.08 -3.10
N LYS A 76 -11.21 -19.36 -2.87
CA LYS A 76 -10.48 -20.20 -1.90
C LYS A 76 -9.02 -20.36 -2.29
N ILE A 77 -8.74 -20.66 -3.57
CA ILE A 77 -7.38 -20.78 -4.10
C ILE A 77 -6.63 -19.46 -3.92
N LEU A 78 -7.21 -18.34 -4.37
CA LEU A 78 -6.60 -17.02 -4.25
C LEU A 78 -6.31 -16.64 -2.79
N LEU A 79 -7.20 -16.99 -1.87
CA LEU A 79 -7.01 -16.73 -0.44
C LEU A 79 -5.88 -17.59 0.15
N GLU A 80 -5.75 -18.84 -0.28
CA GLU A 80 -4.66 -19.71 0.13
C GLU A 80 -3.31 -19.20 -0.39
N ASP A 81 -3.26 -18.81 -1.66
CA ASP A 81 -2.05 -18.27 -2.29
C ASP A 81 -1.64 -16.94 -1.65
N ALA A 82 -2.58 -16.02 -1.41
CA ALA A 82 -2.32 -14.78 -0.69
C ALA A 82 -1.78 -15.03 0.72
N ARG A 83 -2.28 -16.07 1.42
CA ARG A 83 -1.75 -16.46 2.74
C ARG A 83 -0.34 -17.04 2.66
N LYS A 84 -0.02 -17.82 1.62
CA LYS A 84 1.33 -18.35 1.39
C LYS A 84 2.31 -17.21 1.08
N GLU A 85 1.93 -16.30 0.19
CA GLU A 85 2.72 -15.14 -0.18
C GLU A 85 2.97 -14.23 1.04
N ALA A 86 1.93 -13.92 1.82
CA ALA A 86 2.09 -13.14 3.05
C ALA A 86 3.05 -13.80 4.05
N LYS A 87 3.00 -15.13 4.21
CA LYS A 87 3.96 -15.86 5.05
C LYS A 87 5.38 -15.77 4.51
N SER A 88 5.55 -15.90 3.19
CA SER A 88 6.86 -15.74 2.54
C SER A 88 7.43 -14.35 2.79
N ILE A 89 6.63 -13.30 2.57
CA ILE A 89 7.05 -11.91 2.81
C ILE A 89 7.49 -11.70 4.25
N ILE A 90 6.75 -12.24 5.22
CA ILE A 90 7.11 -12.14 6.65
C ILE A 90 8.43 -12.86 6.94
N GLU A 91 8.63 -14.05 6.38
CA GLU A 91 9.86 -14.82 6.58
C GLU A 91 11.06 -14.15 5.91
N ASP A 92 10.90 -13.66 4.69
CA ASP A 92 11.94 -12.91 3.96
C ASP A 92 12.31 -11.61 4.68
N ALA A 93 11.31 -10.90 5.22
CA ALA A 93 11.54 -9.71 6.05
C ALA A 93 12.27 -10.06 7.35
N ARG A 94 11.94 -11.18 7.99
CA ARG A 94 12.61 -11.67 9.20
C ARG A 94 14.08 -12.02 8.92
N ILE A 95 14.35 -12.77 7.87
CA ILE A 95 15.71 -13.14 7.44
C ILE A 95 16.51 -11.88 7.09
N SER A 96 15.92 -10.95 6.33
CA SER A 96 16.57 -9.70 5.94
C SER A 96 16.88 -8.82 7.16
N SER A 97 15.95 -8.74 8.12
CA SER A 97 16.15 -8.03 9.38
C SER A 97 17.28 -8.63 10.21
N MET A 98 17.36 -9.96 10.31
CA MET A 98 18.46 -10.64 11.00
C MET A 98 19.82 -10.33 10.33
N LYS A 99 19.91 -10.45 9.01
CA LYS A 99 21.12 -10.10 8.25
C LYS A 99 21.52 -8.63 8.43
N LEU A 100 20.54 -7.73 8.40
CA LEU A 100 20.77 -6.30 8.61
C LEU A 100 21.27 -6.02 10.03
N LYS A 101 20.69 -6.67 11.04
CA LYS A 101 21.12 -6.56 12.44
C LYS A 101 22.56 -6.99 12.59
N ASP A 102 22.92 -8.16 12.06
CA ASP A 102 24.27 -8.71 12.18
C ASP A 102 25.29 -7.83 11.44
N LYS A 103 24.93 -7.33 10.24
CA LYS A 103 25.73 -6.36 9.49
C LYS A 103 25.94 -5.06 10.28
N LEU A 104 24.87 -4.50 10.86
CA LEU A 104 24.93 -3.26 11.64
C LEU A 104 25.80 -3.43 12.89
N ILE A 105 25.71 -4.58 13.57
CA ILE A 105 26.56 -4.88 14.73
C ILE A 105 28.03 -4.90 14.31
N LEU A 106 28.36 -5.56 13.20
CA LEU A 106 29.72 -5.64 12.69
C LEU A 106 30.26 -4.26 12.29
N GLU A 107 29.50 -3.50 11.50
CA GLU A 107 29.86 -2.14 11.09
C GLU A 107 30.03 -1.20 12.30
N THR A 108 29.16 -1.32 13.31
CA THR A 108 29.27 -0.53 14.54
C THR A 108 30.51 -0.90 15.33
N HIS A 109 30.86 -2.19 15.39
CA HIS A 109 32.07 -2.63 16.09
C HIS A 109 33.34 -2.10 15.41
N GLU A 110 33.43 -2.23 14.08
CA GLU A 110 34.53 -1.67 13.29
C GLU A 110 34.62 -0.13 13.43
N HIS A 111 33.48 0.55 13.45
CA HIS A 111 33.44 2.00 13.64
C HIS A 111 33.92 2.41 15.03
N CYS A 112 33.49 1.70 16.08
CA CYS A 112 33.94 1.93 17.45
C CYS A 112 35.44 1.67 17.63
N GLU A 113 35.97 0.62 17.01
CA GLU A 113 37.41 0.31 17.03
C GLU A 113 38.21 1.42 16.36
N ARG A 114 37.82 1.82 15.15
CA ARG A 114 38.45 2.93 14.43
C ARG A 114 38.40 4.24 15.21
N LEU A 115 37.24 4.57 15.80
CA LEU A 115 37.07 5.77 16.60
C LEU A 115 37.99 5.75 17.84
N LYS A 116 38.15 4.59 18.47
CA LYS A 116 39.05 4.42 19.61
C LYS A 116 40.51 4.66 19.20
N ASP A 117 40.94 4.08 18.09
CA ASP A 117 42.30 4.25 17.56
C ASP A 117 42.59 5.71 17.18
N GLU A 118 41.64 6.36 16.50
CA GLU A 118 41.71 7.80 16.18
C GLU A 118 41.80 8.65 17.44
N THR A 119 40.96 8.37 18.44
CA THR A 119 40.96 9.09 19.73
C THR A 119 42.28 8.88 20.47
N GLU A 120 42.84 7.68 20.46
CA GLU A 120 44.13 7.39 21.10
C GLU A 120 45.28 8.12 20.40
N SER A 121 45.28 8.16 19.06
CA SER A 121 46.21 8.96 18.27
C SER A 121 46.11 10.46 18.59
N ASP A 122 44.88 10.98 18.69
CA ASP A 122 44.63 12.38 19.05
C ASP A 122 45.08 12.72 20.46
N ILE A 123 44.86 11.83 21.43
CA ILE A 123 45.37 11.98 22.80
C ILE A 123 46.89 12.05 22.80
N GLN A 124 47.57 11.17 22.06
CA GLN A 124 49.04 11.18 21.96
C GLN A 124 49.55 12.49 21.34
N ARG A 125 48.92 12.94 20.24
CA ARG A 125 49.23 14.21 19.58
C ARG A 125 49.04 15.41 20.51
N ASN A 126 47.93 15.44 21.24
CA ASN A 126 47.61 16.49 22.21
C ASN A 126 48.59 16.49 23.39
N ARG A 127 48.98 15.31 23.91
CA ARG A 127 50.02 15.21 24.95
C ARG A 127 51.35 15.80 24.48
N LEU A 128 51.79 15.49 23.26
CA LEU A 128 53.02 16.05 22.70
C LEU A 128 52.91 17.57 22.53
N ARG A 129 51.77 18.08 22.06
CA ARG A 129 51.52 19.52 21.93
C ARG A 129 51.57 20.22 23.29
N LEU A 130 50.88 19.68 24.29
CA LEU A 130 50.87 20.23 25.66
C LEU A 130 52.26 20.20 26.31
N GLN A 131 53.05 19.15 26.07
CA GLN A 131 54.45 19.11 26.53
C GLN A 131 55.33 20.18 25.86
N GLN A 132 55.07 20.52 24.59
CA GLN A 132 55.79 21.59 23.91
C GLN A 132 55.34 22.98 24.39
N GLU A 133 54.04 23.18 24.60
CA GLU A 133 53.47 24.42 25.13
C GLU A 133 53.97 24.70 26.56
N THR A 134 53.91 23.71 27.46
CA THR A 134 54.44 23.83 28.83
C THR A 134 55.94 24.14 28.86
N LYS A 135 56.75 23.53 27.98
CA LYS A 135 58.17 23.89 27.85
C LYS A 135 58.38 25.36 27.44
N LYS A 136 57.56 25.86 26.50
CA LYS A 136 57.62 27.27 26.08
C LYS A 136 57.24 28.21 27.23
N GLU A 137 56.17 27.92 27.95
CA GLU A 137 55.75 28.70 29.12
C GLU A 137 56.84 28.74 30.20
N VAL A 138 57.48 27.61 30.49
CA VAL A 138 58.60 27.55 31.48
C VAL A 138 59.78 28.41 31.03
N VAL A 139 60.14 28.38 29.74
CA VAL A 139 61.22 29.22 29.19
C VAL A 139 60.87 30.71 29.28
N GLU A 140 59.62 31.07 28.99
CA GLU A 140 59.13 32.45 29.10
C GLU A 140 59.16 32.95 30.55
N VAL A 141 58.69 32.14 31.50
CA VAL A 141 58.76 32.47 32.94
C VAL A 141 60.23 32.59 33.40
N ALA A 142 61.11 31.69 32.96
CA ALA A 142 62.54 31.77 33.30
C ALA A 142 63.19 33.05 32.74
N LYS A 143 62.82 33.48 31.52
CA LYS A 143 63.28 34.75 30.92
C LYS A 143 62.80 35.95 31.74
N LEU A 144 61.54 35.98 32.15
CA LEU A 144 60.98 37.05 33.00
C LEU A 144 61.68 37.13 34.37
N ILE A 145 61.99 35.98 34.97
CA ILE A 145 62.77 35.92 36.22
C ILE A 145 64.19 36.45 35.99
N ALA A 146 64.86 36.03 34.92
CA ALA A 146 66.20 36.49 34.59
C ALA A 146 66.24 38.01 34.35
N GLU A 147 65.27 38.56 33.60
CA GLU A 147 65.11 40.00 33.39
C GLU A 147 64.94 40.75 34.72
N LYS A 148 64.10 40.22 35.63
CA LYS A 148 63.85 40.83 36.95
C LYS A 148 65.07 40.76 37.88
N VAL A 149 65.82 39.66 37.88
CA VAL A 149 67.06 39.49 38.66
C VAL A 149 68.18 40.40 38.13
N ILE A 150 68.30 40.53 36.81
CA ILE A 150 69.26 41.46 36.20
C ILE A 150 68.88 42.90 36.56
N ALA A 151 67.61 43.29 36.44
CA ALA A 151 67.14 44.61 36.83
C ALA A 151 67.42 44.92 38.31
N GLN A 152 67.20 43.97 39.23
CA GLN A 152 67.53 44.14 40.65
C GLN A 152 69.04 44.22 40.93
N ASN A 153 69.87 43.43 40.24
CA ASN A 153 71.33 43.49 40.44
C ASN A 153 71.95 44.76 39.84
N ILE A 154 71.37 45.28 38.76
CA ILE A 154 71.74 46.57 38.16
C ILE A 154 71.43 47.71 39.15
N ASP A 155 70.30 47.67 39.86
CA ASP A 155 69.93 48.68 40.86
C ASP A 155 70.83 48.63 42.12
N ILE A 156 71.30 47.44 42.52
CA ILE A 156 72.10 47.26 43.75
C ILE A 156 73.62 47.41 43.51
N LYS A 157 74.12 47.21 42.28
CA LYS A 157 75.56 47.17 41.96
C LYS A 157 76.04 48.14 40.89
N ILE A 158 75.20 49.00 40.31
CA ILE A 158 75.74 50.17 39.61
C ILE A 158 76.19 51.18 40.66
N ASP A 159 77.34 50.86 41.27
CA ASP A 159 78.25 51.88 41.75
C ASP A 159 78.70 52.68 40.53
N GLU A 160 78.73 54.00 40.67
CA GLU A 160 79.19 54.99 39.67
C GLU A 160 80.53 54.61 38.99
N LYS A 161 81.31 53.73 39.62
CA LYS A 161 82.56 53.17 39.09
C LYS A 161 82.43 52.41 37.76
N MET A 162 81.30 51.76 37.47
CA MET A 162 81.16 50.98 36.23
C MET A 162 80.92 51.90 35.02
N VAL A 163 80.24 53.02 35.23
CA VAL A 163 80.07 54.09 34.24
C VAL A 163 81.40 54.79 33.96
N ASP A 164 82.19 55.04 35.01
CA ASP A 164 83.54 55.61 34.86
C ASP A 164 84.50 54.67 34.12
N SER A 165 84.43 53.35 34.32
CA SER A 165 85.27 52.41 33.54
C SER A 165 84.88 52.37 32.05
N PHE A 166 83.59 52.45 31.72
CA PHE A 166 83.15 52.47 30.31
C PHE A 166 83.47 53.80 29.62
N ILE A 167 83.34 54.93 30.33
CA ILE A 167 83.70 56.25 29.81
C ILE A 167 85.23 56.39 29.65
N ASN A 168 86.02 55.79 30.55
CA ASN A 168 87.48 55.81 30.44
C ASN A 168 88.01 54.86 29.36
N GLU A 169 87.37 53.73 29.11
CA GLU A 169 87.75 52.81 28.02
C GLU A 169 87.42 53.39 26.63
N VAL A 170 86.37 54.20 26.51
CA VAL A 170 86.05 54.94 25.28
C VAL A 170 86.91 56.20 25.10
N ARG A 171 87.40 56.81 26.18
CA ARG A 171 88.33 57.96 26.12
C ARG A 171 89.80 57.59 25.98
N GLY A 172 90.20 56.35 26.28
CA GLY A 172 91.58 55.87 26.18
C GLY A 172 92.09 55.54 24.76
N ASN A 173 91.35 55.92 23.71
CA ASN A 173 91.70 55.61 22.31
C ASN A 173 92.01 56.85 21.45
N TYR A 174 92.63 57.88 22.07
CA TYR A 174 93.47 58.89 21.42
C TYR A 174 94.66 59.26 22.32
#